data_AF-R9K225-F1
#
_entry.id   AF-R9K225-F1
#
_cell.length_a   1.000
_cell.length_b   1.000
_cell.length_c   1.000
_cell.angle_alpha   90.00
_cell.angle_beta   90.00
_cell.angle_gamma   90.00
#
_symmetry.space_group_name_H-M   'P 1'
#
loop_
_entity.id
_entity.type
_entity.pdbx_description
1 polymer ?
#
loop_
_entity_poly.entity_id
_entity_poly.type
_entity_poly.pdbx_seq_one_letter_code
_entity_poly.pdbx_strand_id
1 'polypeptide(L)' 'METMTKEEMQRFLNREAENGNTEEEALKALADILGIKFPKIEKEKAE' A
#
# COMPACT_ATOMS: atom_id res chain seq x y z
N MET A 1 -16.64 8.25 -8.08
CA MET A 1 -15.34 7.66 -7.73
C MET A 1 -15.63 6.60 -6.69
N GLU A 2 -15.40 5.34 -7.00
CA GLU A 2 -15.53 4.26 -6.01
C GLU A 2 -14.31 4.34 -5.10
N THR A 3 -14.51 4.75 -3.86
CA THR A 3 -13.48 4.76 -2.83
C THR A 3 -13.34 3.36 -2.26
N MET A 4 -12.13 2.80 -2.31
CA MET A 4 -11.81 1.52 -1.68
C MET A 4 -11.97 1.63 -0.15
N THR A 5 -12.67 0.67 0.45
CA THR A 5 -12.87 0.58 1.92
C THR A 5 -11.59 0.14 2.62
N LYS A 6 -11.53 0.32 3.95
CA LYS A 6 -10.36 -0.12 4.75
C LYS A 6 -10.17 -1.63 4.67
N GLU A 7 -11.26 -2.39 4.65
CA GLU A 7 -11.28 -3.84 4.58
C GLU A 7 -10.80 -4.37 3.23
N GLU A 8 -11.08 -3.65 2.15
CA GLU A 8 -10.56 -3.97 0.82
C GLU A 8 -9.07 -3.67 0.72
N MET A 9 -8.62 -2.53 1.24
CA MET A 9 -7.19 -2.19 1.29
C MET A 9 -6.41 -3.24 2.10
N GLN A 10 -6.92 -3.65 3.26
CA GLN A 10 -6.28 -4.69 4.06
C GLN A 10 -6.22 -6.04 3.32
N ARG A 11 -7.31 -6.44 2.65
CA ARG A 11 -7.33 -7.66 1.84
C ARG A 11 -6.34 -7.61 0.68
N PHE A 12 -6.21 -6.46 0.04
CA PHE A 12 -5.21 -6.24 -1.01
C PHE A 12 -3.79 -6.43 -0.46
N LEU A 13 -3.45 -5.75 0.63
CA LEU A 13 -2.11 -5.83 1.23
C LEU A 13 -1.77 -7.25 1.73
N ASN A 14 -2.73 -7.97 2.32
CA ASN A 14 -2.54 -9.35 2.72
C ASN A 14 -2.20 -10.25 1.52
N ARG A 15 -2.89 -10.07 0.40
CA ARG A 15 -2.63 -10.82 -0.83
C ARG A 15 -1.25 -10.53 -1.40
N GLU A 16 -0.83 -9.26 -1.39
CA GLU A 16 0.51 -8.87 -1.86
C GLU A 16 1.61 -9.49 -0.98
N ALA A 17 1.41 -9.54 0.33
CA ALA A 17 2.31 -10.23 1.25
C ALA A 17 2.36 -11.75 0.99
N GLU A 18 1.22 -12.40 0.74
CA GLU A 18 1.15 -13.82 0.34
C GLU A 18 1.85 -14.10 -1.00
N ASN A 19 1.84 -13.14 -1.91
CA ASN A 19 2.56 -13.20 -3.19
C ASN A 19 4.08 -12.96 -3.04
N GLY A 20 4.54 -12.59 -1.84
CA GLY A 20 5.95 -12.31 -1.56
C GLY A 20 6.42 -10.89 -1.92
N ASN A 21 5.49 -9.97 -2.17
CA ASN A 21 5.83 -8.57 -2.43
C ASN A 21 6.28 -7.88 -1.14
N THR A 22 7.18 -6.92 -1.28
CA THR A 22 7.58 -6.08 -0.16
C THR A 22 6.45 -5.11 0.23
N GLU A 23 6.46 -4.67 1.48
CA GLU A 23 5.51 -3.67 1.98
C GLU A 23 5.53 -2.39 1.10
N GLU A 24 6.70 -1.94 0.67
CA GLU A 24 6.84 -0.76 -0.18
C GLU A 24 6.20 -0.95 -1.56
N GLU A 25 6.36 -2.11 -2.19
CA GLU A 25 5.75 -2.42 -3.49
C GLU A 25 4.23 -2.51 -3.38
N ALA A 26 3.73 -3.19 -2.35
CA ALA A 26 2.30 -3.30 -2.09
C ALA A 26 1.65 -1.93 -1.85
N LEU A 27 2.31 -1.06 -1.06
CA LEU A 27 1.78 0.28 -0.79
C LEU A 27 1.86 1.21 -2.02
N LYS A 28 2.88 1.07 -2.88
CA LYS A 28 2.93 1.79 -4.17
C LYS A 28 1.79 1.37 -5.08
N ALA A 29 1.55 0.07 -5.24
CA ALA A 29 0.45 -0.44 -6.05
C ALA A 29 -0.90 0.02 -5.51
N LEU A 30 -1.07 0.05 -4.17
CA LEU A 30 -2.27 0.57 -3.54
C LEU A 30 -2.46 2.08 -3.80
N ALA A 31 -1.39 2.87 -3.73
CA ALA A 31 -1.44 4.30 -4.03
C ALA A 31 -1.87 4.56 -5.49
N ASP A 32 -1.37 3.78 -6.43
CA ASP A 32 -1.75 3.84 -7.85
C ASP A 32 -3.24 3.50 -8.05
N ILE A 33 -3.75 2.47 -7.38
CA ILE A 33 -5.18 2.09 -7.40
C ILE A 33 -6.06 3.22 -6.84
N LEU A 34 -5.63 3.86 -5.76
CA LEU A 34 -6.34 4.97 -5.13
C LEU A 34 -6.20 6.29 -5.90
N GLY A 35 -5.36 6.33 -6.94
CA GLY A 35 -5.08 7.54 -7.72
C GLY A 35 -4.35 8.62 -6.91
N ILE A 36 -3.64 8.25 -5.84
CA ILE A 36 -2.88 9.16 -5.00
C ILE A 36 -1.38 9.01 -5.27
N LYS A 37 -0.60 10.05 -4.96
CA LYS A 37 0.85 9.95 -5.02
C LYS A 37 1.34 9.13 -3.83
N PHE A 38 2.15 8.11 -4.12
CA PHE A 38 2.88 7.40 -3.08
C PHE A 38 3.80 8.38 -2.35
N PRO A 39 3.65 8.57 -1.02
CA PRO A 39 4.51 9.47 -0.27
C PRO A 39 5.95 8.95 -0.31
N LYS A 40 6.91 9.87 -0.35
CA LYS A 40 8.31 9.49 -0.08
C LYS A 40 8.36 9.10 1.38
N ILE A 41 8.54 7.81 1.66
CA ILE A 41 8.81 7.34 3.01
C ILE A 41 10.23 7.80 3.32
N GLU A 42 10.36 8.98 3.91
CA GLU A 42 11.58 9.29 4.65
C GLU A 42 11.60 8.28 5.80
N LYS A 43 12.55 7.34 5.76
CA LYS A 43 12.83 6.49 6.91
C LYS A 43 13.26 7.43 8.02
N GLU A 44 12.30 7.92 8.81
CA GLU A 44 12.62 8.43 10.13
C GLU A 44 13.35 7.28 10.80
N LYS A 45 14.63 7.52 11.07
CA LYS A 45 15.45 6.63 11.87
C LYS A 45 14.63 6.38 13.13
N ALA A 46 14.17 5.15 13.31
CA ALA A 46 13.83 4.66 14.62
C ALA A 46 15.15 4.71 15.42
N GLU A 47 15.38 5.83 16.11
CA GLU A 47 16.33 5.94 17.22
C GLU A 47 15.78 5.23 18.46
#